data_AF-A0A2T4S4M8-F1
#
_entry.id   AF-A0A2T4S4M8-F1
#
_cell.length_a   1.000
_cell.length_b   1.000
_cell.length_c   1.000
_cell.angle_alpha   90.00
_cell.angle_beta   90.00
_cell.angle_gamma   90.00
#
_symmetry.space_group_name_H-M   'P 1'
#
loop_
_entity.id
_entity.type
_entity.pdbx_description
1 polymer ?
#
loop_
_entity_poly.entity_id
_entity_poly.type
_entity_poly.pdbx_seq_one_letter_code
_entity_poly.pdbx_strand_id
1 'polypeptide(L)'
;ASKFAGFSYGEADILRRAMSKKNRAVLENERQHFVEGASRNGYSEQLSKQIFDLILKFADYGFPRAHAVSYSKVAYTMAYLKVHYTNYFYANILTNVIGSEKKTEQMIAEAKTMNLKILPPDINESHWYYKAAEQGIYLSLGTIKG
;
A
#
# COMPACT_ATOMS: atom_id res chain seq x y z
N ALA A 1 16.93 8.49 16.09
CA ALA A 1 18.26 7.91 16.34
C ALA A 1 19.36 8.76 15.73
N SER A 2 19.62 8.69 14.43
CA SER A 2 20.78 9.35 13.81
C SER A 2 20.91 10.85 14.11
N LYS A 3 19.88 11.67 13.84
CA LYS A 3 19.95 13.13 14.08
C LYS A 3 19.98 13.53 15.57
N PHE A 4 19.28 12.77 16.43
CA PHE A 4 19.12 13.13 17.85
C PHE A 4 20.29 12.62 18.71
N ALA A 5 20.73 11.38 18.47
CA ALA A 5 21.75 10.69 19.24
C ALA A 5 23.06 10.45 18.47
N GLY A 6 23.20 10.95 17.24
CA GLY A 6 24.44 10.84 16.47
C GLY A 6 24.73 9.47 15.88
N PHE A 7 23.77 8.53 15.92
CA PHE A 7 23.96 7.18 15.36
C PHE A 7 24.24 7.25 13.86
N SER A 8 25.16 6.43 13.38
CA SER A 8 25.27 6.09 11.97
C SER A 8 24.00 5.39 11.48
N TYR A 9 23.82 5.33 10.15
CA TYR A 9 22.69 4.60 9.58
C TYR A 9 22.72 3.10 9.90
N GLY A 10 23.92 2.52 10.04
CA GLY A 10 24.11 1.12 10.44
C GLY A 10 23.66 0.87 11.87
N GLU A 11 24.10 1.69 12.81
CA GLU A 11 23.68 1.62 14.23
C GLU A 11 22.17 1.83 14.37
N ALA A 12 21.61 2.79 13.62
CA ALA A 12 20.16 3.00 13.60
C ALA A 12 19.38 1.78 13.07
N ASP A 13 19.90 1.02 12.10
CA ASP A 13 19.28 -0.23 11.64
C ASP A 13 19.46 -1.37 12.65
N ILE A 14 20.60 -1.45 13.35
CA ILE A 14 20.80 -2.42 14.45
C ILE A 14 19.76 -2.19 15.54
N LEU A 15 19.60 -0.94 16.00
CA LEU A 15 18.57 -0.55 16.96
C LEU A 15 17.17 -0.93 16.45
N ARG A 16 16.84 -0.61 15.18
CA ARG A 16 15.54 -0.96 14.57
C ARG A 16 15.29 -2.48 14.61
N ARG A 17 16.28 -3.31 14.26
CA ARG A 17 16.16 -4.77 14.28
C ARG A 17 16.03 -5.32 15.69
N ALA A 18 16.78 -4.77 16.65
CA ALA A 18 16.72 -5.16 18.05
C ALA A 18 15.32 -4.91 18.62
N MET A 19 14.70 -3.79 18.26
CA MET A 19 13.32 -3.47 18.63
C MET A 19 12.32 -4.46 18.03
N SER A 20 12.42 -4.76 16.72
CA SER A 20 11.52 -5.74 16.08
C SER A 20 11.62 -7.15 16.70
N LYS A 21 12.78 -7.53 17.22
CA LYS A 21 13.01 -8.84 17.86
C LYS A 21 12.80 -8.83 19.38
N LYS A 22 12.48 -7.69 19.99
CA LYS A 22 12.31 -7.51 21.45
C LYS A 22 13.49 -8.05 22.27
N ASN A 23 14.72 -7.90 21.75
CA ASN A 23 15.92 -8.39 22.43
C ASN A 23 16.33 -7.44 23.56
N ARG A 24 15.95 -7.78 24.81
CA ARG A 24 16.16 -6.93 26.00
C ARG A 24 17.62 -6.51 26.22
N ALA A 25 18.57 -7.45 26.10
CA ALA A 25 19.98 -7.16 26.36
C ALA A 25 20.56 -6.15 25.34
N VAL A 26 20.19 -6.30 24.07
CA VAL A 26 20.61 -5.36 23.02
C VAL A 26 19.91 -4.01 23.21
N LEU A 27 18.62 -4.00 23.54
CA LEU A 27 17.88 -2.75 23.73
C LEU A 27 18.41 -1.92 24.90
N GLU A 28 18.86 -2.55 25.99
CA GLU A 28 19.44 -1.82 27.13
C GLU A 28 20.81 -1.23 26.79
N ASN A 29 21.67 -1.99 26.09
CA ASN A 29 22.95 -1.47 25.60
C ASN A 29 22.74 -0.30 24.61
N GLU A 30 21.79 -0.43 23.68
CA GLU A 30 21.49 0.63 22.71
C GLU A 30 20.82 1.85 23.38
N ARG A 31 20.09 1.67 24.49
CA ARG A 31 19.53 2.78 25.28
C ARG A 31 20.65 3.62 25.89
N GLN A 32 21.61 2.98 26.53
CA GLN A 32 22.79 3.65 27.09
C GLN A 32 23.51 4.44 25.99
N HIS A 33 23.80 3.77 24.87
CA HIS A 33 24.48 4.37 23.73
C HIS A 33 23.71 5.57 23.14
N PHE A 34 22.37 5.46 23.06
CA PHE A 34 21.50 6.53 22.60
C PHE A 34 21.54 7.75 23.53
N VAL A 35 21.50 7.54 24.85
CA VAL A 35 21.54 8.62 25.85
C VAL A 35 22.90 9.33 25.82
N GLU A 36 23.99 8.58 25.74
CA GLU A 36 25.35 9.16 25.64
C GLU A 36 25.53 9.93 24.34
N GLY A 37 25.03 9.40 23.22
CA GLY A 37 25.01 10.08 21.93
C GLY A 37 24.20 11.38 21.96
N ALA A 38 23.02 11.36 22.60
CA ALA A 38 22.18 12.53 22.74
C ALA A 38 22.78 13.59 23.68
N SER A 39 23.44 13.17 24.76
CA SER A 39 24.16 14.05 25.69
C SER A 39 25.29 14.81 24.97
N ARG A 40 26.07 14.13 24.12
CA ARG A 40 27.09 14.76 23.26
C ARG A 40 26.51 15.80 22.29
N ASN A 41 25.23 15.67 21.94
CA ASN A 41 24.51 16.64 21.11
C ASN A 41 23.80 17.74 21.93
N GLY A 42 24.03 17.80 23.25
CA GLY A 42 23.50 18.84 24.14
C GLY A 42 22.10 18.58 24.69
N TYR A 43 21.56 17.36 24.55
CA TYR A 43 20.24 17.01 25.10
C TYR A 43 20.33 16.48 26.53
N SER A 44 19.33 16.80 27.36
CA SER A 44 19.25 16.28 28.72
C SER A 44 19.01 14.77 28.72
N GLU A 45 19.48 14.10 29.77
CA GLU A 45 19.27 12.66 29.95
C GLU A 45 17.78 12.32 30.02
N GLN A 46 16.98 13.13 30.72
CA GLN A 46 15.53 12.94 30.84
C GLN A 46 14.84 12.96 29.47
N LEU A 47 15.13 13.96 28.65
CA LEU A 47 14.57 14.05 27.31
C LEU A 47 15.02 12.86 26.44
N SER A 48 16.28 12.48 26.55
CA SER A 48 16.86 11.37 25.79
C SER A 48 16.17 10.04 26.10
N LYS A 49 15.91 9.76 27.38
CA LYS A 49 15.15 8.58 27.82
C LYS A 49 13.72 8.59 27.28
N GLN A 50 13.03 9.74 27.36
CA GLN A 50 11.67 9.89 26.84
C GLN A 50 11.58 9.65 25.33
N ILE A 51 12.52 10.20 24.55
CA ILE A 51 12.57 9.99 23.09
C ILE A 51 12.88 8.53 22.76
N PHE A 52 13.79 7.88 23.49
CA PHE A 52 14.06 6.46 23.30
C PHE A 52 12.82 5.60 23.57
N ASP A 53 12.07 5.89 24.64
CA ASP A 53 10.83 5.17 24.94
C ASP A 53 9.76 5.37 23.86
N LEU A 54 9.66 6.57 23.27
CA LEU A 54 8.79 6.84 22.12
C LEU A 54 9.21 6.02 20.89
N ILE A 55 10.50 5.93 20.61
CA ILE A 55 11.05 5.11 19.53
C ILE A 55 10.72 3.63 19.76
N LEU A 56 10.85 3.15 21.00
CA LEU A 56 10.57 1.77 21.38
C LEU A 56 9.09 1.43 21.23
N LYS A 57 8.19 2.33 21.65
CA LYS A 57 6.74 2.20 21.41
C LYS A 57 6.39 2.22 19.92
N PHE A 58 7.03 3.09 19.14
CA PHE A 58 6.80 3.16 17.70
C PHE A 58 7.27 1.90 16.97
N ALA A 59 8.32 1.23 17.46
CA ALA A 59 8.90 0.08 16.78
C ALA A 59 7.97 -1.14 16.68
N ASP A 60 6.96 -1.26 17.54
CA ASP A 60 5.91 -2.28 17.40
C ASP A 60 5.01 -2.06 16.17
N TYR A 61 4.92 -0.83 15.65
CA TYR A 61 4.02 -0.45 14.55
C TYR A 61 4.73 0.28 13.39
N GLY A 62 6.05 0.45 13.48
CA GLY A 62 6.83 1.15 12.48
C GLY A 62 6.83 0.38 11.15
N PHE A 63 6.44 1.06 10.07
CA PHE A 63 6.32 0.45 8.76
C PHE A 63 7.44 0.88 7.79
N PRO A 64 7.98 -0.03 6.95
CA PRO A 64 9.00 0.32 5.96
C PRO A 64 8.48 1.32 4.93
N ARG A 65 9.00 2.56 4.97
CA ARG A 65 8.58 3.64 4.05
C ARG A 65 8.73 3.26 2.58
N ALA A 66 9.81 2.58 2.20
CA ALA A 66 10.03 2.18 0.81
C ALA A 66 8.90 1.28 0.27
N HIS A 67 8.43 0.33 1.09
CA HIS A 67 7.30 -0.52 0.74
C HIS A 67 6.00 0.29 0.61
N ALA A 68 5.73 1.16 1.58
CA ALA A 68 4.54 2.02 1.55
C ALA A 68 4.50 2.91 0.30
N VAL A 69 5.62 3.53 -0.07
CA VAL A 69 5.71 4.41 -1.25
C VAL A 69 5.46 3.64 -2.54
N SER A 70 6.08 2.47 -2.72
CA SER A 70 5.90 1.65 -3.92
C SER A 70 4.44 1.25 -4.13
N TYR A 71 3.77 0.78 -3.08
CA TYR A 71 2.35 0.39 -3.16
C TYR A 71 1.43 1.61 -3.33
N SER A 72 1.73 2.72 -2.65
CA SER A 72 0.96 3.96 -2.81
C SER A 72 1.02 4.49 -4.25
N LYS A 73 2.16 4.36 -4.92
CA LYS A 73 2.29 4.74 -6.34
C LYS A 73 1.36 3.91 -7.22
N VAL A 74 1.32 2.59 -7.04
CA VAL A 74 0.41 1.71 -7.81
C VAL A 74 -1.05 2.07 -7.54
N ALA A 75 -1.42 2.24 -6.27
CA ALA A 75 -2.78 2.62 -5.88
C ALA A 75 -3.19 3.96 -6.49
N TYR A 76 -2.29 4.95 -6.46
CA TYR A 76 -2.52 6.26 -7.08
C TYR A 76 -2.71 6.14 -8.60
N THR A 77 -1.86 5.39 -9.30
CA THR A 77 -2.01 5.15 -10.74
C THR A 77 -3.35 4.48 -11.07
N MET A 78 -3.77 3.47 -10.29
CA MET A 78 -5.06 2.81 -10.46
C MET A 78 -6.22 3.79 -10.24
N ALA A 79 -6.15 4.62 -9.21
CA ALA A 79 -7.16 5.65 -8.95
C ALA A 79 -7.22 6.69 -10.08
N TYR A 80 -6.07 7.14 -10.58
CA TYR A 80 -5.99 8.05 -11.73
C TYR A 80 -6.65 7.46 -12.97
N LEU A 81 -6.34 6.20 -13.32
CA LEU A 81 -6.96 5.50 -14.44
C LEU A 81 -8.47 5.33 -14.25
N LYS A 82 -8.90 5.02 -13.02
CA LYS A 82 -10.32 4.87 -12.67
C LYS A 82 -11.11 6.17 -12.88
N VAL A 83 -10.51 7.33 -12.58
CA VAL A 83 -11.14 8.65 -12.72
C VAL A 83 -11.10 9.17 -14.15
N HIS A 84 -9.97 9.02 -14.85
CA HIS A 84 -9.77 9.65 -16.17
C HIS A 84 -10.03 8.72 -17.35
N TYR A 85 -10.02 7.39 -17.14
CA TYR A 85 -10.21 6.37 -18.17
C TYR A 85 -11.19 5.28 -17.68
N THR A 86 -12.32 5.72 -17.13
CA THR A 86 -13.24 4.88 -16.36
C THR A 86 -13.74 3.65 -17.11
N ASN A 87 -14.16 3.79 -18.38
CA ASN A 87 -14.62 2.65 -19.20
C ASN A 87 -13.51 1.61 -19.39
N TYR A 88 -12.29 2.06 -19.70
CA TYR A 88 -11.14 1.18 -19.89
C TYR A 88 -10.70 0.51 -18.58
N PHE A 89 -10.72 1.25 -17.47
CA PHE A 89 -10.40 0.72 -16.15
C PHE A 89 -11.35 -0.43 -15.79
N TYR A 90 -12.66 -0.19 -15.83
CA TYR A 90 -13.63 -1.21 -15.44
C TYR A 90 -13.69 -2.38 -16.43
N ALA A 91 -13.49 -2.15 -17.73
CA ALA A 91 -13.37 -3.23 -18.71
C ALA A 91 -12.21 -4.18 -18.38
N ASN A 92 -11.04 -3.64 -18.01
CA ASN A 92 -9.90 -4.46 -17.61
C ASN A 92 -10.14 -5.17 -16.26
N ILE A 93 -10.72 -4.48 -15.26
CA ILE A 93 -11.06 -5.09 -13.97
C ILE A 93 -12.05 -6.25 -14.15
N LEU A 94 -13.09 -6.06 -14.96
CA LEU A 94 -14.09 -7.10 -15.27
C LEU A 94 -13.46 -8.29 -16.00
N THR A 95 -12.54 -8.02 -16.93
CA THR A 95 -11.80 -9.07 -17.64
C THR A 95 -10.99 -9.94 -16.68
N ASN A 96 -10.33 -9.34 -15.68
CA ASN A 96 -9.51 -10.06 -14.71
C ASN A 96 -10.32 -10.96 -13.75
N VAL A 97 -11.64 -10.79 -13.69
CA VAL A 97 -12.52 -11.59 -12.81
C VAL A 97 -13.42 -12.56 -13.58
N ILE A 98 -13.22 -12.72 -14.90
CA ILE A 98 -13.87 -13.77 -15.69
C ILE A 98 -13.62 -15.13 -15.03
N GLY A 99 -14.68 -15.93 -14.91
CA GLY A 99 -14.67 -17.22 -14.21
C GLY A 99 -15.07 -17.12 -12.72
N SER A 100 -15.22 -15.91 -12.17
CA SER A 100 -15.77 -15.69 -10.84
C SER A 100 -17.05 -14.86 -10.90
N GLU A 101 -18.21 -15.53 -10.86
CA GLU A 101 -19.53 -14.88 -10.91
C GLU A 101 -19.70 -13.84 -9.81
N LYS A 102 -19.39 -14.21 -8.55
CA LYS A 102 -19.48 -13.29 -7.40
C LYS A 102 -18.64 -12.02 -7.59
N LYS A 103 -17.40 -12.14 -8.06
CA LYS A 103 -16.53 -10.97 -8.28
C LYS A 103 -17.03 -10.15 -9.47
N THR A 104 -17.49 -10.80 -10.52
CA THR A 104 -18.07 -10.14 -11.69
C THR A 104 -19.28 -9.31 -11.30
N GLU A 105 -20.22 -9.87 -10.53
CA GLU A 105 -21.39 -9.16 -10.01
C GLU A 105 -21.00 -7.94 -9.16
N GLN A 106 -20.03 -8.09 -8.26
CA GLN A 106 -19.53 -6.98 -7.44
C GLN A 106 -18.96 -5.85 -8.29
N MET A 107 -18.15 -6.19 -9.30
CA MET A 107 -17.53 -5.19 -10.18
C MET A 107 -18.55 -4.52 -11.12
N ILE A 108 -19.56 -5.27 -11.60
CA ILE A 108 -20.67 -4.69 -12.39
C ILE A 108 -21.50 -3.74 -11.52
N ALA A 109 -21.80 -4.12 -10.28
CA ALA A 109 -22.55 -3.26 -9.36
C ALA A 109 -21.80 -1.94 -9.10
N GLU A 110 -20.48 -2.00 -8.88
CA GLU A 110 -19.64 -0.83 -8.72
C GLU A 110 -19.53 0.01 -10.01
N ALA A 111 -19.43 -0.63 -11.19
CA ALA A 111 -19.43 0.09 -12.46
C ALA A 111 -20.73 0.88 -12.66
N LYS A 112 -21.88 0.29 -12.27
CA LYS A 112 -23.18 0.96 -12.33
C LYS A 112 -23.27 2.18 -11.40
N THR A 113 -22.67 2.14 -10.21
CA THR A 113 -22.64 3.33 -9.32
C THR A 113 -21.78 4.47 -9.90
N MET A 114 -20.86 4.15 -10.80
CA MET A 114 -20.08 5.11 -11.61
C MET A 114 -20.81 5.56 -12.90
N ASN A 115 -22.11 5.26 -13.03
CA ASN A 115 -22.92 5.54 -14.22
C ASN A 115 -22.40 4.89 -15.52
N LEU A 116 -21.63 3.79 -15.42
CA LEU A 116 -21.19 3.04 -16.59
C LEU A 116 -22.31 2.14 -17.11
N LYS A 117 -22.50 2.16 -18.42
CA LYS A 117 -23.41 1.24 -19.11
C LYS A 117 -22.68 -0.05 -19.44
N ILE A 118 -23.23 -1.17 -18.99
CA ILE A 118 -22.81 -2.50 -19.46
C ILE A 118 -23.72 -2.86 -20.63
N LEU A 119 -23.13 -2.97 -21.81
CA LEU A 119 -23.81 -3.26 -23.07
C LEU A 119 -23.94 -4.78 -23.23
N PRO A 120 -25.02 -5.27 -23.85
CA PRO A 120 -25.16 -6.69 -24.15
C PRO A 120 -24.01 -7.17 -25.06
N PRO A 121 -23.76 -8.49 -25.12
CA PRO A 121 -22.79 -9.02 -26.06
C PRO A 121 -23.25 -8.77 -27.49
N ASP A 122 -22.31 -8.42 -28.36
CA ASP A 122 -22.53 -8.17 -29.78
C ASP A 122 -21.50 -8.98 -30.59
N ILE A 123 -21.94 -9.67 -31.64
CA ILE A 123 -21.08 -10.58 -32.41
C ILE A 123 -19.94 -9.86 -33.15
N ASN A 124 -20.12 -8.58 -33.48
CA ASN A 124 -19.16 -7.76 -34.20
C ASN A 124 -18.29 -6.94 -33.24
N GLU A 125 -18.85 -6.52 -32.10
CA GLU A 125 -18.16 -5.64 -31.17
C GLU A 125 -17.51 -6.36 -29.99
N SER A 126 -18.14 -7.40 -29.43
CA SER A 126 -17.64 -8.10 -28.25
C SER A 126 -16.44 -9.00 -28.54
N HIS A 127 -15.60 -9.18 -27.53
CA HIS A 127 -14.46 -10.09 -27.56
C HIS A 127 -14.51 -11.08 -26.39
N TRP A 128 -13.51 -11.96 -26.31
CA TRP A 128 -13.34 -12.84 -25.15
C TRP A 128 -13.15 -12.08 -23.84
N TYR A 129 -12.59 -10.86 -23.89
CA TYR A 129 -12.49 -9.94 -22.77
C TYR A 129 -13.57 -8.85 -22.83
N TYR A 130 -13.81 -8.16 -21.72
CA TYR A 130 -14.73 -7.01 -21.71
C TYR A 130 -14.11 -5.85 -22.49
N LYS A 131 -14.83 -5.31 -23.47
CA LYS A 131 -14.32 -4.25 -24.35
C LYS A 131 -14.92 -2.91 -23.95
N ALA A 132 -14.06 -1.91 -23.72
CA ALA A 132 -14.49 -0.54 -23.52
C ALA A 132 -14.85 0.14 -24.86
N ALA A 133 -15.94 0.89 -24.87
CA ALA A 133 -16.42 1.73 -25.97
C ALA A 133 -16.86 3.10 -25.41
N GLU A 134 -17.14 4.07 -26.28
CA GLU A 134 -17.60 5.40 -25.83
C GLU A 134 -18.96 5.31 -25.09
N GLN A 135 -19.88 4.51 -25.63
CA GLN A 135 -21.21 4.31 -25.05
C GLN A 135 -21.25 3.44 -23.78
N GLY A 136 -20.16 2.76 -23.42
CA GLY A 136 -20.12 1.85 -22.27
C GLY A 136 -19.10 0.71 -22.39
N ILE A 137 -19.39 -0.42 -21.77
CA ILE A 137 -18.53 -1.62 -21.78
C ILE A 137 -19.33 -2.78 -22.36
N TYR A 138 -18.86 -3.35 -23.46
CA TYR A 138 -19.44 -4.57 -24.04
C TYR A 138 -19.13 -5.79 -23.17
N LEU A 139 -20.17 -6.58 -22.92
CA LEU A 139 -20.05 -7.85 -22.21
C LEU A 139 -19.12 -8.80 -22.96
N SER A 140 -18.28 -9.51 -22.20
CA SER A 140 -17.36 -10.52 -22.71
C SER A 140 -18.12 -11.76 -23.21
N LEU A 141 -17.76 -12.25 -24.40
CA LEU A 141 -18.25 -13.52 -24.92
C LEU A 141 -17.84 -14.72 -24.04
N GLY A 142 -16.71 -14.60 -23.34
CA GLY A 142 -16.22 -15.63 -22.41
C GLY A 142 -17.07 -15.77 -21.14
N THR A 143 -18.05 -14.90 -20.93
CA THR A 143 -19.01 -15.00 -19.81
C THR A 143 -20.33 -15.66 -20.20
N ILE A 144 -20.56 -15.91 -21.49
CA ILE A 144 -21.77 -16.57 -21.99
C ILE A 144 -21.64 -18.08 -21.75
N LYS A 145 -22.61 -18.67 -21.03
CA LYS A 145 -22.72 -20.11 -20.86
C LYS A 145 -23.43 -20.72 -22.08
N GLY A 146 -22.89 -21.81 -22.59
CA GLY A 146 -23.50 -22.65 -23.63
C GLY A 146 -24.38 -23.75 -23.05
#